data_AF-I6ZYD0-F1
#
_entry.id   AF-I6ZYD0-F1
#
_cell.length_a   1.000
_cell.length_b   1.000
_cell.length_c   1.000
_cell.angle_alpha   90.00
_cell.angle_beta   90.00
_cell.angle_gamma   90.00
#
_symmetry.space_group_name_H-M   'P 1'
#
loop_
_entity.id
_entity.type
_entity.pdbx_description
1 polymer ?
#
loop_
_entity_poly.entity_id
_entity_poly.type
_entity_poly.pdbx_seq_one_letter_code
_entity_poly.pdbx_strand_id
1 'polypeptide(L)'
;GGIGKTTFAQHLYNDKRTEAYFSIRVWVCVSTGFDVLTLTQEILKCIPATENEERIMANDTTNLNQLQMSIAQKLKSKRFLIVLDDIWKCCSEGKWENLLAPFTKGEAKGAMALVTTRFPKVAEMVMKATNPVNLQGLEPNDFFTFFEACVFGEDKREHYEDDLTNIGRQIAKNLKCSPLAAKTVGRLLKNNLSQEHWVEVLEKKEWQNQSNDDDIMPALKISYEYLPFHLKKCFSYCAL
;
A
#
# COMPACT_ATOMS: atom_id res chain seq x y z
N GLY A 1 -2.26 8.98 3.32
CA GLY A 1 -2.45 7.69 2.59
C GLY A 1 -1.95 7.84 1.16
N GLY A 2 -1.74 6.76 0.39
CA GLY A 2 -1.33 6.90 -1.03
C GLY A 2 0.14 7.27 -1.30
N ILE A 3 1.00 7.22 -0.27
CA ILE A 3 2.42 7.58 -0.35
C ILE A 3 3.32 6.50 -0.97
N GLY A 4 2.78 5.31 -1.22
CA GLY A 4 3.51 4.21 -1.86
C GLY A 4 4.06 3.13 -0.93
N LYS A 5 3.59 3.02 0.33
CA LYS A 5 4.02 1.95 1.27
C LYS A 5 3.90 0.53 0.69
N THR A 6 2.72 0.18 0.16
CA THR A 6 2.48 -1.11 -0.49
C THR A 6 3.41 -1.30 -1.68
N THR A 7 3.57 -0.27 -2.52
CA THR A 7 4.50 -0.32 -3.67
C THR A 7 5.94 -0.53 -3.25
N PHE A 8 6.40 0.15 -2.19
CA PHE A 8 7.74 -0.02 -1.64
C PHE A 8 7.95 -1.43 -1.08
N ALA A 9 6.98 -1.94 -0.31
CA ALA A 9 7.01 -3.31 0.21
C ALA A 9 7.00 -4.35 -0.93
N GLN A 10 6.22 -4.13 -1.99
CA GLN A 10 6.19 -5.00 -3.17
C GLN A 10 7.54 -5.02 -3.89
N HIS A 11 8.19 -3.86 -4.01
CA HIS A 11 9.52 -3.76 -4.59
C HIS A 11 10.55 -4.57 -3.79
N LEU A 12 10.55 -4.43 -2.46
CA LEU A 12 11.42 -5.22 -1.57
C LEU A 12 11.12 -6.72 -1.64
N TYR A 13 9.85 -7.09 -1.63
CA TYR A 13 9.39 -8.48 -1.64
C TYR A 13 9.80 -9.23 -2.91
N ASN A 14 9.78 -8.54 -4.05
CA ASN A 14 10.09 -9.10 -5.37
C ASN A 14 11.58 -8.95 -5.77
N ASP A 15 12.40 -8.28 -4.97
CA ASP A 15 13.83 -8.14 -5.23
C ASP A 15 14.52 -9.52 -5.22
N LYS A 16 15.43 -9.76 -6.18
CA LYS A 16 16.13 -11.04 -6.32
C LYS A 16 16.99 -11.41 -5.11
N ARG A 17 17.50 -10.41 -4.38
CA ARG A 17 18.24 -10.61 -3.14
C ARG A 17 17.31 -11.08 -2.02
N THR A 18 16.10 -10.53 -1.93
CA THR A 18 15.06 -10.99 -1.00
C THR A 18 14.63 -12.41 -1.32
N GLU A 19 14.38 -12.71 -2.60
CA GLU A 19 14.04 -14.05 -3.08
C GLU A 19 15.12 -15.08 -2.77
N ALA A 20 16.40 -14.75 -2.96
CA ALA A 20 17.51 -15.63 -2.63
C ALA A 20 17.73 -15.79 -1.11
N TYR A 21 17.41 -14.78 -0.31
CA TYR A 21 17.67 -14.76 1.12
C TYR A 21 16.62 -15.50 1.95
N PHE A 22 15.34 -15.39 1.57
CA PHE A 22 14.21 -15.99 2.29
C PHE A 22 13.68 -17.23 1.56
N SER A 23 13.76 -18.39 2.21
CA SER A 23 13.23 -19.65 1.67
C SER A 23 11.72 -19.67 1.56
N ILE A 24 11.02 -18.90 2.41
CA ILE A 24 9.56 -18.75 2.39
C ILE A 24 9.23 -17.26 2.43
N ARG A 25 8.33 -16.83 1.55
CA ARG A 25 7.82 -15.47 1.51
C ARG A 25 6.30 -15.53 1.49
N VAL A 26 5.65 -14.79 2.37
CA VAL A 26 4.19 -14.74 2.49
C VAL A 26 3.75 -13.28 2.49
N TRP A 27 2.67 -12.99 1.78
CA TRP A 27 2.05 -11.66 1.74
C TRP A 27 0.56 -11.76 2.03
N VAL A 28 0.09 -11.03 3.04
CA VAL A 28 -1.32 -10.97 3.42
C VAL A 28 -1.75 -9.52 3.57
N CYS A 29 -2.91 -9.17 3.01
CA CYS A 29 -3.53 -7.85 3.14
C CYS A 29 -4.57 -7.88 4.27
N VAL A 30 -4.48 -6.97 5.25
CA VAL A 30 -5.27 -7.02 6.51
C VAL A 30 -6.48 -6.08 6.50
N SER A 31 -6.61 -5.23 5.49
CA SER A 31 -7.34 -3.95 5.45
C SER A 31 -8.72 -3.82 6.11
N THR A 32 -9.54 -4.87 6.23
CA THR A 32 -10.94 -4.76 6.73
C THR A 32 -11.16 -5.29 8.14
N GLY A 33 -10.18 -5.97 8.76
CA GLY A 33 -10.31 -6.44 10.14
C GLY A 33 -9.12 -7.27 10.63
N PHE A 34 -8.74 -7.08 11.90
CA PHE A 34 -7.71 -7.88 12.55
C PHE A 34 -8.34 -9.06 13.31
N ASP A 35 -8.66 -10.10 12.56
CA ASP A 35 -9.08 -11.40 13.11
C ASP A 35 -7.94 -12.41 13.04
N VAL A 36 -7.50 -12.88 14.22
CA VAL A 36 -6.33 -13.75 14.31
C VAL A 36 -6.58 -15.10 13.63
N LEU A 37 -7.80 -15.64 13.71
CA LEU A 37 -8.12 -16.93 13.11
C LEU A 37 -8.07 -16.83 11.57
N THR A 38 -8.79 -15.88 11.00
CA THR A 38 -8.82 -15.64 9.55
C THR A 38 -7.43 -15.35 9.00
N LEU A 39 -6.67 -14.45 9.66
CA LEU A 39 -5.30 -14.13 9.23
C LEU A 39 -4.37 -15.34 9.32
N THR A 40 -4.49 -16.17 10.36
CA THR A 40 -3.67 -17.38 10.48
C THR A 40 -4.01 -18.38 9.35
N GLN A 41 -5.29 -18.51 8.98
CA GLN A 41 -5.71 -19.34 7.85
C GLN A 41 -5.16 -18.82 6.52
N GLU A 42 -5.24 -17.51 6.28
CA GLU A 42 -4.71 -16.87 5.07
C GLU A 42 -3.20 -17.05 4.96
N ILE A 43 -2.45 -16.80 6.04
CA ILE A 43 -1.01 -17.01 6.08
C ILE A 43 -0.66 -18.46 5.75
N LEU A 44 -1.34 -19.43 6.36
CA LEU A 44 -1.08 -20.84 6.11
C LEU A 44 -1.31 -21.23 4.64
N LYS A 45 -2.36 -20.69 4.00
CA LYS A 45 -2.65 -20.92 2.58
C LYS A 45 -1.55 -20.40 1.65
N CYS A 46 -0.84 -19.35 2.05
CA CYS A 46 0.26 -18.78 1.28
C CYS A 46 1.59 -19.54 1.45
N ILE A 47 1.71 -20.44 2.43
CA ILE A 47 2.94 -21.22 2.63
C ILE A 47 2.91 -22.44 1.69
N PRO A 48 3.94 -22.65 0.85
CA PRO A 48 4.01 -23.81 -0.03
C PRO A 48 3.81 -25.13 0.73
N ALA A 49 3.05 -26.05 0.12
CA ALA A 49 2.93 -27.41 0.63
C ALA A 49 4.29 -28.12 0.56
N THR A 50 4.56 -29.01 1.51
CA THR A 50 5.67 -29.96 1.35
C THR A 50 5.22 -31.13 0.47
N GLU A 51 6.15 -31.80 -0.19
CA GLU A 51 5.89 -32.90 -1.16
C GLU A 51 5.01 -34.04 -0.60
N ASN A 52 4.87 -34.14 0.73
CA ASN A 52 4.07 -35.16 1.42
C ASN A 52 2.71 -34.67 1.96
N GLU A 53 2.27 -33.44 1.63
CA GLU A 53 1.16 -32.74 2.30
C GLU A 53 -0.04 -32.41 1.40
N GLU A 54 -0.24 -33.09 0.26
CA GLU A 54 -1.43 -32.88 -0.60
C GLU A 54 -2.79 -33.13 0.10
N ARG A 55 -2.81 -33.56 1.37
CA ARG A 55 -4.03 -34.01 2.06
C ARG A 55 -4.48 -33.22 3.30
N ILE A 56 -3.77 -32.18 3.73
CA ILE A 56 -4.34 -31.26 4.74
C ILE A 56 -4.98 -30.09 4.02
N MET A 57 -5.92 -30.38 3.11
CA MET A 57 -6.82 -29.35 2.62
C MET A 57 -7.78 -28.98 3.74
N ALA A 58 -7.78 -27.68 4.02
CA ALA A 58 -8.73 -26.93 4.83
C ALA A 58 -10.05 -27.67 5.08
N ASN A 59 -10.16 -28.29 6.26
CA ASN A 59 -11.45 -28.52 6.85
C ASN A 59 -11.83 -27.21 7.57
N ASP A 60 -13.05 -26.69 7.33
CA ASP A 60 -13.60 -25.48 7.95
C ASP A 60 -13.75 -25.56 9.49
N THR A 61 -13.23 -26.62 10.10
CA THR A 61 -13.30 -26.96 11.53
C THR A 61 -11.94 -26.89 12.24
N THR A 62 -10.88 -26.43 11.57
CA THR A 62 -9.54 -26.39 12.16
C THR A 62 -9.43 -25.25 13.19
N ASN A 63 -9.13 -25.57 14.45
CA ASN A 63 -9.01 -24.56 15.51
C ASN A 63 -7.69 -23.77 15.38
N LEU A 64 -7.62 -22.58 15.99
CA LEU A 64 -6.46 -21.69 15.89
C LEU A 64 -5.12 -22.37 16.25
N ASN A 65 -5.13 -23.22 17.29
CA ASN A 65 -3.91 -23.90 17.75
C ASN A 65 -3.35 -24.85 16.67
N GLN A 66 -4.20 -25.65 16.03
CA GLN A 66 -3.79 -26.55 14.95
C GLN A 66 -3.19 -25.78 13.76
N LEU A 67 -3.79 -24.65 13.38
CA LEU A 67 -3.27 -23.79 12.32
C LEU A 67 -1.89 -23.25 12.68
N GLN A 68 -1.72 -22.74 13.91
CA GLN A 68 -0.44 -22.23 14.39
C GLN A 68 0.64 -23.32 14.47
N MET A 69 0.29 -24.53 14.90
CA MET A 69 1.20 -25.68 14.89
C MET A 69 1.65 -26.04 13.48
N SER A 70 0.72 -26.06 12.52
CA SER A 70 1.03 -26.33 11.11
C SER A 70 1.98 -25.28 10.52
N ILE A 71 1.72 -23.99 10.75
CA ILE A 71 2.63 -22.91 10.34
C ILE A 71 4.01 -23.10 10.98
N ALA A 72 4.08 -23.30 12.29
CA ALA A 72 5.36 -23.46 13.00
C ALA A 72 6.18 -24.65 12.47
N GLN A 73 5.52 -25.76 12.14
CA GLN A 73 6.16 -26.93 11.55
C GLN A 73 6.68 -26.64 10.14
N LYS A 74 5.88 -25.99 9.29
CA LYS A 74 6.28 -25.66 7.90
C LYS A 74 7.42 -24.66 7.82
N LEU A 75 7.51 -23.76 8.80
CA LEU A 75 8.56 -22.74 8.91
C LEU A 75 9.79 -23.21 9.71
N LYS A 76 9.74 -24.41 10.30
CA LYS A 76 10.83 -24.94 11.14
C LYS A 76 12.16 -24.91 10.39
N SER A 77 13.17 -24.30 11.02
CA SER A 77 14.55 -24.19 10.51
C SER A 77 14.68 -23.47 9.15
N LYS A 78 13.67 -22.72 8.70
CA LYS A 78 13.70 -21.93 7.46
C LYS A 78 13.78 -20.44 7.75
N ARG A 79 14.43 -19.69 6.87
CA ARG A 79 14.33 -18.22 6.86
C ARG A 79 13.06 -17.82 6.12
N PHE A 80 12.25 -16.97 6.73
CA PHE A 80 11.00 -16.53 6.13
C PHE A 80 10.80 -15.03 6.25
N LEU A 81 10.08 -14.47 5.28
CA LEU A 81 9.57 -13.11 5.28
C LEU A 81 8.05 -13.16 5.27
N ILE A 82 7.41 -12.47 6.21
CA ILE A 82 5.96 -12.29 6.23
C ILE A 82 5.65 -10.82 6.07
N VAL A 83 4.88 -10.48 5.04
CA VAL A 83 4.37 -9.13 4.82
C VAL A 83 2.91 -9.08 5.29
N LEU A 84 2.62 -8.21 6.25
CA LEU A 84 1.28 -7.87 6.69
C LEU A 84 0.97 -6.45 6.22
N ASP A 85 0.28 -6.35 5.09
CA ASP A 85 0.05 -5.10 4.37
C ASP A 85 -1.26 -4.42 4.81
N ASP A 86 -1.21 -3.10 4.90
CA ASP A 86 -2.30 -2.18 5.21
C ASP A 86 -3.09 -2.55 6.48
N ILE A 87 -2.41 -2.64 7.63
CA ILE A 87 -3.09 -2.85 8.91
C ILE A 87 -3.77 -1.55 9.37
N TRP A 88 -5.10 -1.54 9.43
CA TRP A 88 -5.88 -0.37 9.86
C TRP A 88 -6.07 -0.31 11.37
N LYS A 89 -6.26 -1.45 12.02
CA LYS A 89 -6.50 -1.54 13.45
C LYS A 89 -5.89 -2.84 13.96
N CYS A 90 -5.23 -2.79 15.12
CA CYS A 90 -4.98 -3.97 15.92
C CYS A 90 -5.58 -3.70 17.31
N CYS A 91 -6.49 -4.56 17.76
CA CYS A 91 -7.32 -4.27 18.93
C CYS A 91 -6.59 -4.45 20.26
N SER A 92 -5.45 -5.14 20.31
CA SER A 92 -4.61 -5.27 21.50
C SER A 92 -3.24 -5.88 21.16
N GLU A 93 -2.24 -5.65 22.02
CA GLU A 93 -0.96 -6.35 21.96
C GLU A 93 -1.13 -7.87 22.04
N GLY A 94 -2.05 -8.37 22.87
CA GLY A 94 -2.31 -9.80 22.98
C GLY A 94 -2.79 -10.44 21.67
N LYS A 95 -3.60 -9.74 20.86
CA LYS A 95 -3.98 -10.24 19.52
C LYS A 95 -2.80 -10.27 18.57
N TRP A 96 -1.92 -9.26 18.63
CA TRP A 96 -0.69 -9.20 17.84
C TRP A 96 0.27 -10.34 18.21
N GLU A 97 0.51 -10.55 19.50
CA GLU A 97 1.34 -11.64 20.01
C GLU A 97 0.76 -13.02 19.64
N ASN A 98 -0.56 -13.18 19.74
CA ASN A 98 -1.23 -14.41 19.32
C ASN A 98 -1.05 -14.68 17.83
N LEU A 99 -1.14 -13.66 16.96
CA LEU A 99 -0.87 -13.83 15.52
C LEU A 99 0.59 -14.22 15.27
N LEU A 100 1.53 -13.66 16.04
CA LEU A 100 2.96 -13.93 15.86
C LEU A 100 3.46 -15.22 16.52
N ALA A 101 2.70 -15.80 17.44
CA ALA A 101 3.04 -17.00 18.19
C ALA A 101 3.61 -18.19 17.36
N PRO A 102 3.14 -18.49 16.13
CA PRO A 102 3.75 -19.55 15.32
C PRO A 102 5.14 -19.18 14.76
N PHE A 103 5.47 -17.90 14.62
CA PHE A 103 6.72 -17.43 14.01
C PHE A 103 7.87 -17.31 15.01
N THR A 104 7.59 -17.29 16.32
CA THR A 104 8.60 -17.18 17.37
C THR A 104 9.24 -18.52 17.75
N LYS A 105 8.68 -19.64 17.26
CA LYS A 105 9.11 -21.01 17.57
C LYS A 105 10.21 -21.53 16.64
N GLY A 106 10.67 -20.72 15.69
CA GLY A 106 11.67 -21.10 14.71
C GLY A 106 13.10 -21.13 15.28
N GLU A 107 13.86 -22.15 14.92
CA GLU A 107 15.28 -22.28 15.31
C GLU A 107 16.23 -21.46 14.40
N ALA A 108 15.76 -21.04 13.22
CA ALA A 108 16.57 -20.32 12.23
C ALA A 108 16.64 -18.82 12.53
N LYS A 109 17.85 -18.27 12.53
CA LYS A 109 18.07 -16.82 12.56
C LYS A 109 17.78 -16.19 11.20
N GLY A 110 17.23 -14.98 11.21
CA GLY A 110 17.00 -14.16 10.02
C GLY A 110 15.57 -14.20 9.47
N ALA A 111 14.59 -14.62 10.26
CA ALA A 111 13.18 -14.39 9.96
C ALA A 111 12.81 -12.91 10.11
N MET A 112 11.88 -12.43 9.30
CA MET A 112 11.44 -11.03 9.30
C MET A 112 9.92 -10.92 9.11
N ALA A 113 9.30 -10.01 9.86
CA ALA A 113 7.95 -9.54 9.59
C ALA A 113 8.04 -8.08 9.10
N LEU A 114 7.50 -7.81 7.93
CA LEU A 114 7.33 -6.47 7.38
C LEU A 114 5.88 -6.07 7.51
N VAL A 115 5.63 -4.93 8.15
CA VAL A 115 4.26 -4.44 8.39
C VAL A 115 4.11 -3.08 7.76
N THR A 116 3.02 -2.86 7.02
CA THR A 116 2.66 -1.53 6.55
C THR A 116 1.38 -1.06 7.24
N THR A 117 1.36 0.20 7.65
CA THR A 117 0.18 0.84 8.23
C THR A 117 0.17 2.32 7.92
N ARG A 118 -1.01 2.91 7.91
CA ARG A 118 -1.21 4.37 7.84
C ARG A 118 -1.37 5.01 9.22
N PHE A 119 -1.41 4.22 10.29
CA PHE A 119 -1.71 4.69 11.65
C PHE A 119 -0.46 4.58 12.54
N PRO A 120 0.12 5.70 12.99
CA PRO A 120 1.29 5.68 13.89
C PRO A 120 1.08 4.82 15.14
N LYS A 121 -0.12 4.87 15.74
CA LYS A 121 -0.50 4.03 16.90
C LYS A 121 -0.37 2.52 16.64
N VAL A 122 -0.66 2.07 15.41
CA VAL A 122 -0.49 0.65 15.05
C VAL A 122 0.99 0.32 14.94
N ALA A 123 1.81 1.21 14.36
CA ALA A 123 3.25 1.02 14.28
C ALA A 123 3.89 0.95 15.68
N GLU A 124 3.53 1.86 16.58
CA GLU A 124 3.98 1.86 17.99
C GLU A 124 3.60 0.57 18.72
N MET A 125 2.37 0.09 18.56
CA MET A 125 1.91 -1.14 19.21
C MET A 125 2.59 -2.40 18.66
N VAL A 126 2.88 -2.44 17.35
CA VAL A 126 3.50 -3.59 16.69
C VAL A 126 5.01 -3.67 16.94
N MET A 127 5.69 -2.53 17.02
CA MET A 127 7.15 -2.47 17.09
C MET A 127 7.64 -2.44 18.54
N LYS A 128 8.18 -3.57 19.02
CA LYS A 128 8.82 -3.67 20.34
C LYS A 128 10.33 -3.41 20.35
N ALA A 129 11.01 -3.37 19.18
CA ALA A 129 12.48 -3.44 19.11
C ALA A 129 13.18 -2.54 18.08
N THR A 130 12.48 -1.92 17.12
CA THR A 130 13.09 -1.08 16.06
C THR A 130 12.25 0.14 15.76
N ASN A 131 12.87 1.20 15.25
CA ASN A 131 12.17 2.42 14.86
C ASN A 131 11.38 2.20 13.56
N PRO A 132 10.13 2.70 13.48
CA PRO A 132 9.36 2.64 12.24
C PRO A 132 10.04 3.45 11.14
N VAL A 133 10.02 2.90 9.92
CA VAL A 133 10.40 3.65 8.71
C VAL A 133 9.23 4.54 8.31
N ASN A 134 9.37 5.83 8.56
CA ASN A 134 8.35 6.80 8.16
C ASN A 134 8.52 7.15 6.67
N LEU A 135 7.73 6.50 5.81
CA LEU A 135 7.78 6.75 4.37
C LEU A 135 7.11 8.08 4.04
N GLN A 136 7.92 9.05 3.63
CA GLN A 136 7.51 10.39 3.19
C GLN A 136 7.13 10.40 1.71
N GLY A 137 6.54 11.52 1.27
CA GLY A 137 6.33 11.81 -0.16
C GLY A 137 7.64 11.86 -0.94
N LEU A 138 7.51 11.84 -2.27
CA LEU A 138 8.67 12.01 -3.16
C LEU A 138 9.31 13.38 -2.96
N GLU A 139 10.62 13.47 -3.17
CA GLU A 139 11.33 14.76 -3.21
C GLU A 139 10.67 15.67 -4.27
N PRO A 140 10.49 16.97 -4.02
CA PRO A 140 9.69 17.84 -4.90
C PRO A 140 10.03 17.81 -6.41
N ASN A 141 11.30 17.68 -6.79
CA ASN A 141 11.71 17.61 -8.20
C ASN A 141 11.43 16.23 -8.80
N ASP A 142 11.74 15.16 -8.05
CA ASP A 142 11.39 13.79 -8.44
C ASP A 142 9.87 13.62 -8.55
N PHE A 143 9.12 14.23 -7.62
CA PHE A 143 7.67 14.27 -7.63
C PHE A 143 7.13 14.97 -8.86
N PHE A 144 7.68 16.14 -9.20
CA PHE A 144 7.25 16.88 -10.38
C PHE A 144 7.53 16.09 -11.67
N THR A 145 8.71 15.48 -11.77
CA THR A 145 9.07 14.59 -12.89
C THR A 145 8.10 13.41 -13.00
N PHE A 146 7.77 12.78 -11.86
CA PHE A 146 6.80 11.70 -11.80
C PHE A 146 5.38 12.17 -12.17
N PHE A 147 4.99 13.37 -11.74
CA PHE A 147 3.70 13.97 -12.09
C PHE A 147 3.59 14.25 -13.58
N GLU A 148 4.62 14.84 -14.20
CA GLU A 148 4.68 15.01 -15.66
C GLU A 148 4.55 13.67 -16.39
N ALA A 149 5.25 12.62 -15.92
CA ALA A 149 5.11 11.28 -16.49
C ALA A 149 3.68 10.72 -16.34
N CYS A 150 2.96 11.06 -15.27
CA CYS A 150 1.55 10.68 -15.10
C CYS A 150 0.61 11.39 -16.10
N VAL A 151 0.97 12.59 -16.54
CA VAL A 151 0.21 13.39 -17.51
C VAL A 151 0.54 12.97 -18.94
N PHE A 152 1.82 13.00 -19.31
CA PHE A 152 2.27 12.87 -20.69
C PHE A 152 2.59 11.42 -21.09
N GLY A 153 2.91 10.55 -20.12
CA GLY A 153 3.44 9.23 -20.43
C GLY A 153 4.80 9.34 -21.14
N GLU A 154 5.01 8.51 -22.17
CA GLU A 154 6.23 8.52 -23.00
C GLU A 154 6.21 9.65 -24.04
N ASP A 155 5.04 10.22 -24.33
CA ASP A 155 4.83 11.25 -25.36
C ASP A 155 5.04 12.66 -24.81
N LYS A 156 6.11 12.89 -24.03
CA LYS A 156 6.46 14.24 -23.59
C LYS A 156 6.85 15.06 -24.82
N ARG A 157 5.93 15.89 -25.30
CA ARG A 157 6.17 16.80 -26.43
C ARG A 157 7.33 17.73 -26.07
N GLU A 158 8.31 17.85 -26.97
CA GLU A 158 9.49 18.73 -26.80
C GLU A 158 9.09 20.21 -26.63
N HIS A 159 7.90 20.59 -27.11
CA HIS A 159 7.30 21.90 -26.90
C HIS A 159 6.16 21.82 -25.88
N TYR A 160 6.55 21.62 -24.63
CA TYR A 160 5.69 22.00 -23.52
C TYR A 160 5.82 23.51 -23.38
N GLU A 161 4.74 24.27 -23.63
CA GLU A 161 4.75 25.73 -23.48
C GLU A 161 5.18 26.07 -22.03
N ASP A 162 6.10 27.01 -21.86
CA ASP A 162 6.62 27.42 -20.55
C ASP A 162 5.48 27.74 -19.56
N ASP A 163 4.36 28.26 -20.07
CA ASP A 163 3.16 28.59 -19.32
C ASP A 163 2.46 27.36 -18.71
N LEU A 164 2.32 26.25 -19.46
CA LEU A 164 1.76 25.00 -18.94
C LEU A 164 2.65 24.40 -17.86
N THR A 165 3.98 24.54 -17.99
CA THR A 165 4.93 24.09 -16.96
C THR A 165 4.70 24.80 -15.64
N ASN A 166 4.52 26.12 -15.69
CA ASN A 166 4.28 26.91 -14.50
C ASN A 166 2.97 26.52 -13.81
N ILE A 167 1.88 26.33 -14.57
CA ILE A 167 0.60 25.84 -14.04
C ILE A 167 0.77 24.44 -13.44
N GLY A 168 1.45 23.53 -14.15
CA GLY A 168 1.75 22.18 -13.68
C GLY A 168 2.49 22.18 -12.34
N ARG A 169 3.48 23.06 -12.15
CA ARG A 169 4.19 23.19 -10.87
C ARG A 169 3.29 23.69 -9.76
N GLN A 170 2.36 24.59 -10.04
CA GLN A 170 1.39 25.06 -9.05
C GLN A 170 0.42 23.94 -8.66
N ILE A 171 -0.09 23.18 -9.62
CA ILE A 171 -0.91 21.99 -9.36
C ILE A 171 -0.12 20.99 -8.51
N ALA A 172 1.12 20.68 -8.87
CA ALA A 172 1.97 19.72 -8.16
C ALA A 172 2.16 20.08 -6.68
N LYS A 173 2.28 21.38 -6.33
CA LYS A 173 2.33 21.84 -4.93
C LYS A 173 1.07 21.45 -4.14
N ASN A 174 -0.10 21.48 -4.79
CA ASN A 174 -1.36 21.08 -4.18
C ASN A 174 -1.48 19.54 -4.03
N LEU A 175 -0.62 18.75 -4.66
CA LEU A 175 -0.67 17.28 -4.60
C LEU A 175 0.14 16.66 -3.46
N LYS A 176 0.79 17.50 -2.63
CA LYS A 176 1.45 17.08 -1.38
C LYS A 176 2.48 15.96 -1.55
N CYS A 177 3.21 16.00 -2.67
CA CYS A 177 4.19 14.97 -3.04
C CYS A 177 3.67 13.52 -3.00
N SER A 178 2.35 13.32 -3.11
CA SER A 178 1.72 12.00 -3.02
C SER A 178 1.63 11.35 -4.40
N PRO A 179 2.28 10.18 -4.61
CA PRO A 179 2.22 9.48 -5.90
C PRO A 179 0.79 9.14 -6.33
N LEU A 180 -0.10 8.84 -5.39
CA LEU A 180 -1.51 8.60 -5.71
C LEU A 180 -2.21 9.87 -6.21
N ALA A 181 -1.99 11.02 -5.56
CA ALA A 181 -2.56 12.30 -6.00
C ALA A 181 -2.03 12.69 -7.39
N ALA A 182 -0.72 12.52 -7.63
CA ALA A 182 -0.10 12.71 -8.94
C ALA A 182 -0.72 11.82 -10.02
N LYS A 183 -0.88 10.52 -9.78
CA LYS A 183 -1.53 9.63 -10.75
C LYS A 183 -2.97 10.04 -11.04
N THR A 184 -3.71 10.41 -9.99
CA THR A 184 -5.14 10.77 -10.10
C THR A 184 -5.33 12.05 -10.91
N VAL A 185 -4.63 13.13 -10.55
CA VAL A 185 -4.75 14.42 -11.25
C VAL A 185 -4.01 14.41 -12.58
N GLY A 186 -2.89 13.70 -12.67
CA GLY A 186 -2.16 13.55 -13.92
C GLY A 186 -3.01 12.89 -15.01
N ARG A 187 -3.76 11.83 -14.66
CA ARG A 187 -4.73 11.20 -15.56
C ARG A 187 -5.90 12.10 -15.93
N LEU A 188 -6.35 12.96 -15.02
CA LEU A 188 -7.37 13.96 -15.31
C LEU A 188 -6.86 14.93 -16.39
N LEU A 189 -5.69 15.54 -16.16
CA LEU A 189 -5.08 16.49 -17.09
C LEU A 189 -4.71 15.84 -18.43
N LYS A 190 -4.34 14.56 -18.43
CA LYS A 190 -4.06 13.80 -19.67
C LYS A 190 -5.25 13.81 -20.64
N ASN A 191 -6.48 13.92 -20.15
CA ASN A 191 -7.67 13.93 -20.99
C ASN A 191 -7.85 15.25 -21.77
N ASN A 192 -7.24 16.34 -21.30
CA ASN A 192 -7.27 17.63 -21.99
C ASN A 192 -6.01 18.45 -21.66
N LEU A 193 -5.15 18.64 -22.66
CA LEU A 193 -3.88 19.35 -22.52
C LEU A 193 -3.97 20.86 -22.79
N SER A 194 -5.18 21.44 -22.87
CA SER A 194 -5.32 22.89 -23.06
C SER A 194 -4.97 23.66 -21.80
N GLN A 195 -4.41 24.86 -21.97
CA GLN A 195 -4.06 25.75 -20.86
C GLN A 195 -5.29 26.11 -20.02
N GLU A 196 -6.43 26.37 -20.65
CA GLU A 196 -7.68 26.71 -19.97
C GLU A 196 -8.11 25.59 -19.02
N HIS A 197 -8.05 24.33 -19.47
CA HIS A 197 -8.41 23.19 -18.63
C HIS A 197 -7.50 23.06 -17.40
N TRP A 198 -6.21 23.31 -17.57
CA TRP A 198 -5.24 23.25 -16.48
C TRP A 198 -5.47 24.37 -15.46
N VAL A 199 -5.80 25.58 -15.93
CA VAL A 199 -6.20 26.70 -15.07
C VAL A 199 -7.49 26.38 -14.32
N GLU A 200 -8.51 25.85 -15.00
CA GLU A 200 -9.77 25.42 -14.37
C GLU A 200 -9.56 24.39 -13.26
N VAL A 201 -8.62 23.45 -13.44
CA VAL A 201 -8.25 22.47 -12.42
C VAL A 201 -7.48 23.13 -11.28
N LEU A 202 -6.54 24.03 -11.58
CA LEU A 202 -5.75 24.76 -10.58
C LEU A 202 -6.63 25.64 -9.68
N GLU A 203 -7.65 26.27 -10.23
CA GLU A 203 -8.53 27.22 -9.52
C GLU A 203 -9.67 26.55 -8.74
N LYS A 204 -9.74 25.22 -8.70
CA LYS A 204 -10.76 24.49 -7.93
C LYS A 204 -10.71 24.85 -6.45
N LYS A 205 -11.84 25.29 -5.91
CA LYS A 205 -12.02 25.59 -4.48
C LYS A 205 -11.71 24.39 -3.58
N GLU A 206 -11.81 23.17 -4.11
CA GLU A 206 -11.51 21.94 -3.38
C GLU A 206 -10.11 21.96 -2.78
N TRP A 207 -9.13 22.59 -3.44
CA TRP A 207 -7.77 22.74 -2.93
C TRP A 207 -7.71 23.49 -1.60
N GLN A 208 -8.67 24.38 -1.32
CA GLN A 208 -8.74 25.14 -0.06
C GLN A 208 -9.20 24.28 1.12
N ASN A 209 -9.74 23.08 0.88
CA ASN A 209 -10.22 22.18 1.92
C ASN A 209 -9.13 21.26 2.49
N GLN A 210 -7.86 21.45 2.13
CA GLN A 210 -6.75 20.64 2.64
C GLN A 210 -6.57 20.87 4.14
N SER A 211 -6.71 19.80 4.91
CA SER A 211 -6.68 19.86 6.37
C SER A 211 -5.30 19.62 6.98
N ASN A 212 -4.41 18.93 6.26
CA ASN A 212 -3.04 18.62 6.69
C ASN A 212 -2.11 18.36 5.50
N ASP A 213 -0.80 18.21 5.78
CA ASP A 213 0.24 18.07 4.75
C ASP A 213 0.19 16.76 3.96
N ASP A 214 -0.60 15.77 4.41
CA ASP A 214 -0.81 14.49 3.72
C ASP A 214 -2.21 14.35 3.10
N ASP A 215 -3.01 15.43 3.09
CA ASP A 215 -4.40 15.42 2.66
C ASP A 215 -4.53 15.44 1.14
N ILE A 216 -4.75 14.24 0.59
CA ILE A 216 -4.99 14.06 -0.84
C ILE A 216 -6.47 14.10 -1.22
N MET A 217 -7.39 14.25 -0.27
CA MET A 217 -8.83 14.17 -0.56
C MET A 217 -9.29 15.21 -1.59
N PRO A 218 -8.78 16.46 -1.58
CA PRO A 218 -9.07 17.42 -2.64
C PRO A 218 -8.71 16.93 -4.04
N ALA A 219 -7.53 16.34 -4.22
CA ALA A 219 -7.10 15.79 -5.51
C ALA A 219 -8.03 14.66 -5.98
N LEU A 220 -8.41 13.76 -5.06
CA LEU A 220 -9.34 12.67 -5.35
C LEU A 220 -10.75 13.17 -5.69
N LYS A 221 -11.23 14.18 -4.95
CA LYS A 221 -12.56 14.78 -5.16
C LYS A 221 -12.64 15.49 -6.50
N ILE A 222 -11.63 16.28 -6.86
CA ILE A 222 -11.58 16.94 -8.16
C ILE A 222 -11.64 15.90 -9.28
N SER A 223 -10.81 14.85 -9.22
CA SER A 223 -10.86 13.78 -10.22
C SER A 223 -12.23 13.11 -10.29
N TYR A 224 -12.86 12.84 -9.14
CA TYR A 224 -14.23 12.31 -9.10
C TYR A 224 -15.23 13.26 -9.77
N GLU A 225 -15.14 14.57 -9.54
CA GLU A 225 -16.04 15.56 -10.15
C GLU A 225 -15.94 15.62 -11.68
N TYR A 226 -14.77 15.33 -12.25
CA TYR A 226 -14.57 15.26 -13.69
C TYR A 226 -14.95 13.90 -14.31
N LEU A 227 -15.31 12.89 -13.51
CA LEU A 227 -15.81 11.63 -14.06
C LEU A 227 -17.16 11.85 -14.77
N PRO A 228 -17.37 11.22 -15.95
CA PRO A 228 -18.69 11.08 -16.54
C PRO A 228 -19.71 10.52 -15.55
N PHE A 229 -20.97 10.96 -15.67
CA PHE A 229 -22.03 10.61 -14.72
C PHE A 229 -22.20 9.09 -14.52
N HIS A 230 -22.09 8.30 -15.59
CA HIS A 230 -22.19 6.85 -15.51
C HIS A 230 -21.03 6.23 -14.69
N LEU A 231 -19.81 6.76 -14.79
CA LEU A 231 -18.66 6.29 -13.99
C LEU A 231 -18.76 6.72 -12.53
N LYS A 232 -19.34 7.90 -12.24
CA LYS A 232 -19.64 8.31 -10.86
C LYS A 232 -20.57 7.31 -10.17
N LYS A 233 -21.61 6.85 -10.87
CA LYS A 233 -22.50 5.79 -10.37
C LYS A 233 -21.72 4.51 -10.11
N CYS A 234 -20.92 4.03 -11.06
CA CYS A 234 -20.09 2.85 -10.86
C CYS A 234 -19.14 2.98 -9.66
N PHE A 235 -18.51 4.13 -9.49
CA PHE A 235 -17.63 4.39 -8.35
C PHE A 235 -18.38 4.33 -7.02
N SER A 236 -19.61 4.86 -6.95
CA SER A 236 -20.41 4.84 -5.73
C SER A 236 -20.75 3.42 -5.24
N TYR A 237 -20.86 2.44 -6.15
CA TYR A 237 -21.02 1.02 -5.78
C TYR A 237 -19.80 0.44 -5.07
N CYS A 238 -18.59 1.00 -5.29
CA CYS A 238 -17.36 0.52 -4.64
C CYS A 238 -17.22 1.04 -3.19
N ALA A 239 -18.12 1.91 -2.74
CA ALA A 239 -18.16 2.45 -1.39
C ALA A 239 -19.21 1.77 -0.49
N LEU A 240 -19.98 0.83 -1.04
CA LEU A 240 -20.94 -0.03 -0.34
C LEU A 240 -20.23 -1.26 0.24
#